data_AF-A0A945Y2F4-F1
#
_entry.id   AF-A0A945Y2F4-F1
#
_cell.length_a   1.000
_cell.length_b   1.000
_cell.length_c   1.000
_cell.angle_alpha   90.00
_cell.angle_beta   90.00
_cell.angle_gamma   90.00
#
_symmetry.space_group_name_H-M   'P 1'
#
loop_
_entity.id
_entity.type
_entity.pdbx_description
1 polymer ?
#
loop_
_entity_poly.entity_id
_entity_poly.type
_entity_poly.pdbx_seq_one_letter_code
_entity_poly.pdbx_strand_id
1 'polypeptide(L)'
;MKKILLALTIIFGCTNAYSQCTPDTYYQDSAYGVWPDTIQNLATCVQNINYHEEITIKTPATLLEATAGDSSILWIDTVVAGITVHEF
;
A
#
# COMPACT_ATOMS: atom_id res chain seq x y z
N MET A 1 -38.77 -29.23 -0.68
CA MET A 1 -38.65 -27.77 -0.90
C MET A 1 -37.79 -27.05 0.15
N LYS A 2 -37.88 -27.39 1.45
CA LYS A 2 -37.03 -26.82 2.52
C LYS A 2 -35.49 -26.97 2.36
N LYS A 3 -35.02 -28.07 1.76
CA LYS A 3 -33.59 -28.30 1.49
C LYS A 3 -33.02 -27.40 0.38
N ILE A 4 -33.86 -27.00 -0.57
CA ILE A 4 -33.48 -26.16 -1.71
C ILE A 4 -33.26 -24.72 -1.26
N LEU A 5 -34.14 -24.21 -0.39
CA LEU A 5 -34.02 -22.87 0.17
C LEU A 5 -32.72 -22.69 0.97
N LEU A 6 -32.35 -23.72 1.76
CA LEU A 6 -31.12 -23.71 2.54
C LEU A 6 -29.85 -23.78 1.66
N ALA A 7 -29.89 -24.57 0.58
CA ALA A 7 -28.78 -24.64 -0.37
C ALA A 7 -28.56 -23.28 -1.06
N LEU A 8 -29.66 -22.59 -1.42
CA LEU A 8 -29.59 -21.29 -2.08
C LEU A 8 -28.96 -20.21 -1.17
N THR A 9 -29.35 -20.14 0.10
CA THR A 9 -28.78 -19.17 1.05
C THR A 9 -27.30 -19.39 1.32
N ILE A 10 -26.85 -20.65 1.38
CA ILE A 10 -25.43 -20.97 1.57
C ILE A 10 -24.60 -20.53 0.35
N ILE A 11 -25.10 -20.79 -0.87
CA ILE A 11 -24.39 -20.42 -2.10
C ILE A 11 -24.22 -18.89 -2.23
N PHE A 12 -25.28 -18.12 -1.95
CA PHE A 12 -25.19 -16.65 -1.96
C PHE A 12 -24.26 -16.11 -0.87
N GLY A 13 -24.24 -16.72 0.32
CA GLY A 13 -23.34 -16.32 1.41
C GLY A 13 -21.86 -16.47 1.06
N CYS A 14 -21.47 -17.56 0.40
CA CYS A 14 -20.06 -17.83 0.05
C CYS A 14 -19.50 -16.84 -1.00
N THR A 15 -20.33 -16.30 -1.90
CA THR A 15 -19.86 -15.37 -2.93
C THR A 15 -19.46 -13.99 -2.40
N ASN A 16 -19.99 -13.59 -1.24
CA ASN A 16 -19.68 -12.29 -0.62
C ASN A 16 -18.40 -12.31 0.23
N ALA A 17 -17.88 -13.51 0.56
CA ALA A 17 -16.69 -13.68 1.38
C ALA A 17 -15.36 -13.31 0.66
N TYR A 18 -15.39 -13.17 -0.67
CA TYR A 18 -14.20 -12.84 -1.47
C TYR A 18 -13.91 -11.34 -1.60
N SER A 19 -14.76 -10.46 -1.04
CA SER A 19 -14.68 -9.01 -1.27
C SER A 19 -13.79 -8.24 -0.29
N GLN A 20 -13.22 -8.89 0.73
CA GLN A 20 -12.57 -8.17 1.84
C GLN A 20 -11.05 -8.05 1.75
N CYS A 21 -10.42 -8.67 0.76
CA CYS A 21 -8.96 -8.72 0.63
C CYS A 21 -8.46 -8.50 -0.80
N THR A 22 -9.27 -7.93 -1.70
CA THR A 22 -8.78 -7.55 -3.02
C THR A 22 -8.14 -6.17 -2.90
N PRO A 23 -6.81 -6.02 -3.06
CA PRO A 23 -6.19 -4.72 -3.03
C PRO A 23 -6.77 -3.90 -4.18
N ASP A 24 -7.11 -2.64 -3.91
CA ASP A 24 -7.58 -1.73 -4.96
C ASP A 24 -6.57 -1.74 -6.12
N THR A 25 -7.06 -1.90 -7.34
CA THR A 25 -6.23 -1.93 -8.55
C THR A 25 -5.38 -0.67 -8.69
N TYR A 26 -5.84 0.48 -8.17
CA TYR A 26 -5.05 1.71 -8.15
C TYR A 26 -3.81 1.64 -7.24
N TYR A 27 -3.81 0.77 -6.21
CA TYR A 27 -2.73 0.65 -5.23
C TYR A 27 -1.83 -0.58 -5.43
N GLN A 28 -2.17 -1.48 -6.36
CA GLN A 28 -1.40 -2.71 -6.60
C GLN A 28 -0.01 -2.42 -7.18
N ASP A 29 0.13 -1.39 -8.01
CA ASP A 29 1.38 -1.04 -8.71
C ASP A 29 2.00 0.29 -8.23
N SER A 30 1.48 0.92 -7.17
CA SER A 30 2.10 2.16 -6.68
C SER A 30 3.45 1.85 -6.04
N ALA A 31 4.50 2.54 -6.50
CA ALA A 31 5.78 2.55 -5.82
C ALA A 31 5.59 3.09 -4.39
N TYR A 32 6.50 2.76 -3.47
CA TYR A 32 6.53 3.41 -2.16
C TYR A 32 6.62 4.94 -2.33
N GLY A 33 6.02 5.70 -1.42
CA GLY A 33 5.96 7.16 -1.52
C GLY A 33 4.53 7.70 -1.48
N VAL A 34 4.33 8.86 -2.10
CA VAL A 34 3.08 9.63 -2.08
C VAL A 34 2.37 9.49 -3.43
N TRP A 35 1.07 9.20 -3.41
CA TRP A 35 0.22 9.15 -4.59
C TRP A 35 -1.04 10.01 -4.38
N PRO A 36 -1.49 10.82 -5.36
CA PRO A 36 -0.82 11.14 -6.63
C PRO A 36 0.51 11.87 -6.40
N ASP A 37 1.51 11.61 -7.25
CA ASP A 37 2.83 12.24 -7.14
C ASP A 37 2.90 13.60 -7.85
N THR A 38 4.07 14.24 -7.85
CA THR A 38 4.28 15.54 -8.53
C THR A 38 4.23 15.47 -10.05
N ILE A 39 4.20 14.28 -10.64
CA ILE A 39 4.05 14.04 -12.08
C ILE A 39 2.56 14.01 -12.43
N GLN A 40 1.73 13.26 -11.69
CA GLN A 40 0.26 13.30 -11.93
C GLN A 40 -0.37 14.60 -11.44
N ASN A 41 0.13 15.15 -10.33
CA ASN A 41 -0.44 16.27 -9.58
C ASN A 41 -1.87 16.02 -9.06
N LEU A 42 -2.27 16.81 -8.08
CA LEU A 42 -3.65 16.88 -7.63
C LEU A 42 -4.49 17.68 -8.63
N ALA A 43 -5.80 17.41 -8.71
CA ALA A 43 -6.69 18.17 -9.57
C ALA A 43 -6.69 19.66 -9.17
N THR A 44 -6.89 20.56 -10.12
CA THR A 44 -6.91 21.99 -9.84
C THR A 44 -8.15 22.37 -9.02
N CYS A 45 -7.94 23.04 -7.89
CA CYS A 45 -9.02 23.62 -7.10
C CYS A 45 -9.45 24.97 -7.68
N VAL A 46 -10.77 25.19 -7.79
CA VAL A 46 -11.36 26.45 -8.26
C VAL A 46 -12.12 27.11 -7.12
N GLN A 47 -11.96 28.42 -6.99
CA GLN A 47 -12.57 29.20 -5.90
C GLN A 47 -14.11 29.04 -5.89
N ASN A 48 -14.68 28.94 -4.69
CA ASN A 48 -16.11 28.75 -4.42
C ASN A 48 -16.71 27.42 -4.92
N ILE A 49 -15.88 26.43 -5.26
CA ILE A 49 -16.32 25.07 -5.62
C ILE A 49 -15.87 24.09 -4.53
N ASN A 50 -16.74 23.14 -4.18
CA ASN A 50 -16.38 22.08 -3.24
C ASN A 50 -15.26 21.22 -3.85
N TYR A 51 -14.20 21.00 -3.10
CA TYR A 51 -13.01 20.28 -3.54
C TYR A 51 -12.60 19.27 -2.47
N HIS A 52 -12.39 18.03 -2.89
CA HIS A 52 -11.92 16.93 -2.06
C HIS A 52 -10.98 16.07 -2.90
N GLU A 53 -9.80 15.80 -2.36
CA GLU A 53 -8.84 14.88 -2.94
C GLU A 53 -8.26 14.01 -1.82
N GLU A 54 -7.87 12.80 -2.19
CA GLU A 54 -7.25 11.84 -1.28
C GLU A 54 -5.78 11.65 -1.65
N ILE A 55 -4.92 11.71 -0.63
CA ILE A 55 -3.50 11.42 -0.77
C ILE A 55 -3.23 10.12 -0.03
N THR A 56 -2.63 9.17 -0.74
CA THR A 56 -2.19 7.90 -0.17
C THR A 56 -0.69 7.94 0.05
N ILE A 57 -0.25 7.50 1.24
CA ILE A 57 1.16 7.36 1.59
C ILE A 57 1.45 5.87 1.78
N LYS A 58 2.29 5.32 0.90
CA LYS A 58 2.77 3.95 0.99
C LYS A 58 4.16 3.95 1.62
N THR A 59 4.24 3.46 2.86
CA THR A 59 5.51 3.29 3.56
C THR A 59 6.37 2.24 2.84
N PRO A 60 7.67 2.49 2.62
CA PRO A 60 8.57 1.47 2.08
C PRO A 60 8.62 0.24 2.98
N ALA A 61 8.66 -0.95 2.37
CA ALA A 61 8.75 -2.22 3.08
C ALA A 61 10.19 -2.58 3.45
N THR A 62 11.17 -1.99 2.76
CA THR A 62 12.60 -2.24 2.99
C THR A 62 13.41 -0.95 3.09
N LEU A 63 14.59 -1.01 3.74
CA LEU A 63 15.52 0.13 3.73
C LEU A 63 16.01 0.47 2.31
N LEU A 64 16.12 -0.53 1.43
CA LEU A 64 16.49 -0.32 0.03
C LEU A 64 15.46 0.53 -0.70
N GLU A 65 14.18 0.25 -0.47
CA GLU A 65 13.09 1.10 -0.98
C GLU A 65 13.15 2.50 -0.36
N ALA A 66 13.32 2.60 0.96
CA ALA A 66 13.43 3.90 1.64
C ALA A 66 14.61 4.77 1.14
N THR A 67 15.62 4.15 0.54
CA THR A 67 16.85 4.80 0.04
C THR A 67 16.85 4.95 -1.48
N ALA A 68 15.68 4.85 -2.11
CA ALA A 68 15.53 4.98 -3.56
C ALA A 68 16.38 3.99 -4.38
N GLY A 69 16.66 2.81 -3.82
CA GLY A 69 17.51 1.80 -4.45
C GLY A 69 19.00 1.99 -4.19
N ASP A 70 19.41 2.94 -3.35
CA ASP A 70 20.80 3.11 -2.96
C ASP A 70 21.23 2.08 -1.91
N SER A 71 21.87 1.01 -2.37
CA SER A 71 22.42 -0.02 -1.48
C SER A 71 23.61 0.44 -0.65
N SER A 72 24.24 1.57 -0.99
CA SER A 72 25.46 2.06 -0.34
C SER A 72 25.24 2.65 1.05
N ILE A 73 24.01 2.61 1.58
CA ILE A 73 23.64 3.07 2.92
C ILE A 73 22.89 2.00 3.73
N LEU A 74 22.78 0.77 3.23
CA LEU A 74 22.06 -0.33 3.89
C LEU A 74 22.84 -1.00 5.02
N TRP A 75 23.94 -0.39 5.46
CA TRP A 75 24.77 -0.96 6.51
C TRP A 75 24.05 -0.90 7.85
N ILE A 76 24.05 -2.02 8.55
CA ILE A 76 23.64 -2.11 9.95
C ILE A 76 24.58 -1.21 10.77
N ASP A 77 24.07 -0.08 11.28
CA ASP A 77 24.69 0.61 12.42
C ASP A 77 23.99 0.13 13.69
N THR A 78 24.28 -1.11 14.06
CA THR A 78 23.96 -1.61 15.39
C THR A 78 25.24 -1.51 16.21
N VAL A 79 25.41 -0.41 16.93
CA VAL A 79 26.36 -0.39 18.04
C VAL A 79 25.79 -1.29 19.14
N VAL A 80 26.11 -2.57 19.08
CA VAL A 80 26.11 -3.46 20.24
C VAL A 80 27.55 -3.47 20.76
N ALA A 81 27.75 -2.82 21.91
CA ALA A 81 28.98 -2.88 22.69
C ALA A 81 30.28 -2.41 21.99
N GLY A 82 30.22 -1.40 21.11
CA GLY A 82 31.41 -0.67 20.66
C GLY A 82 32.33 -1.41 19.70
N ILE A 83 31.85 -2.45 19.01
CA ILE A 83 32.59 -3.12 17.94
C ILE A 83 32.01 -2.69 16.59
N THR A 84 32.83 -2.01 15.78
CA THR A 84 32.52 -1.73 14.38
C THR A 84 32.92 -2.96 13.57
N VAL A 85 31.94 -3.69 13.04
CA VAL A 85 32.19 -4.78 12.08
C VAL A 85 32.09 -4.18 10.67
N HIS A 86 33.23 -4.06 10.00
CA HIS A 86 33.28 -3.82 8.56
C HIS A 86 33.34 -5.18 7.87
N GLU A 87 32.35 -5.52 7.05
CA GLU A 87 32.50 -6.61 6.09
C GLU A 87 32.13 -6.15 4.67
N PHE A 88 33.19 -6.17 3.86
CA PHE A 88 33.37 -6.09 2.39
C PHE A 88 32.70 -4.96 1.59
#